data_AF-A0A2V6GTQ4-F1
#
_entry.id   AF-A0A2V6GTQ4-F1
#
_cell.length_a   1.000
_cell.length_b   1.000
_cell.length_c   1.000
_cell.angle_alpha   90.00
_cell.angle_beta   90.00
_cell.angle_gamma   90.00
#
_symmetry.space_group_name_H-M   'P 1'
#
loop_
_entity.id
_entity.type
_entity.pdbx_description
1 polymer ?
#
loop_
_entity_poly.entity_id
_entity_poly.type
_entity_poly.pdbx_seq_one_letter_code
_entity_poly.pdbx_strand_id
1 'polypeptide(L)' 'MLSILAACGGPSREIVGKWRTSSDPNSVVWEFADNGLVLIGSTRGRYRFGDNDRVKIETPFGTSVYQVTISRDHM' A
#
# COMPACT_ATOMS: atom_id res chain seq x y z
N MET A 1 -10.04 -25.56 20.16
CA MET A 1 -9.88 -24.18 20.67
C MET A 1 -8.97 -23.45 19.69
N LEU A 2 -9.46 -22.37 19.10
CA LEU A 2 -8.91 -21.69 17.93
C LEU A 2 -7.55 -21.07 18.25
N SER A 3 -6.50 -21.41 17.50
CA SER A 3 -5.18 -20.77 17.62
C SER A 3 -5.32 -19.29 17.26
N ILE A 4 -5.20 -18.43 18.25
CA ILE A 4 -5.15 -16.98 18.08
C ILE A 4 -3.80 -16.71 17.42
N LEU A 5 -3.78 -16.57 16.09
CA LEU A 5 -2.65 -15.97 15.40
C LEU A 5 -2.53 -14.56 15.97
N ALA A 6 -1.52 -14.35 16.83
CA ALA A 6 -1.04 -13.03 17.15
C ALA A 6 -0.59 -12.40 15.82
N ALA A 7 -1.49 -11.67 15.18
CA ALA A 7 -1.18 -10.82 14.05
C ALA A 7 -0.41 -9.61 14.61
N CYS A 8 0.82 -9.87 15.03
CA CYS A 8 1.84 -8.84 15.19
C CYS A 8 1.87 -8.10 13.85
N GLY A 9 1.54 -6.82 13.86
CA GLY A 9 1.23 -6.03 12.67
C GLY A 9 2.33 -6.16 11.63
N GLY A 10 2.09 -6.96 10.60
CA GLY A 10 2.98 -7.02 9.45
C GLY A 10 2.85 -5.74 8.62
N PRO A 11 3.80 -5.50 7.69
CA PRO A 11 3.79 -4.33 6.81
C PRO A 11 2.47 -4.17 6.03
N SER A 12 1.71 -5.26 5.88
CA SER A 12 0.38 -5.27 5.29
C SER A 12 -0.70 -4.51 6.03
N ARG A 13 -0.59 -4.39 7.35
CA ARG A 13 -1.52 -3.58 8.13
C ARG A 13 -1.12 -2.11 8.17
N GLU A 14 0.18 -1.82 8.08
CA GLU A 14 0.70 -0.46 8.22
C GLU A 14 0.44 0.39 6.96
N ILE A 15 0.43 -0.21 5.76
CA ILE A 15 0.14 0.53 4.52
C ILE A 15 -1.33 0.90 4.35
N VAL A 16 -2.26 0.28 5.07
CA VAL A 16 -3.70 0.50 4.84
C VAL A 16 -4.05 1.94 5.22
N GLY A 17 -4.59 2.68 4.26
CA GLY A 17 -4.89 4.09 4.44
C GLY A 17 -4.58 4.94 3.21
N LYS A 18 -4.60 6.25 3.41
CA LYS A 18 -4.38 7.26 2.37
C LYS A 18 -2.99 7.87 2.53
N TRP A 19 -2.22 7.85 1.46
CA TRP A 19 -0.85 8.32 1.44
C TRP A 19 -0.64 9.36 0.37
N ARG A 20 0.12 10.39 0.70
CA ARG A 20 0.77 11.24 -0.28
C ARG A 20 2.18 10.69 -0.50
N THR A 21 2.54 10.53 -1.76
CA THR A 21 3.86 10.03 -2.19
C THR A 21 4.93 11.13 -2.20
N SER A 22 4.54 12.37 -1.93
CA SER A 22 5.46 13.49 -1.75
C SER A 22 4.84 14.58 -0.89
N SER A 23 5.65 15.57 -0.50
CA SER A 23 5.21 16.77 0.22
C SER A 23 4.46 17.78 -0.64
N ASP A 24 4.32 17.55 -1.95
CA ASP A 24 3.56 18.41 -2.84
C ASP A 24 2.06 18.30 -2.49
N PRO A 25 1.36 19.41 -2.18
CA PRO A 25 -0.09 19.38 -1.94
C PRO A 25 -0.90 18.89 -3.15
N ASN A 26 -0.35 18.97 -4.37
CA ASN A 26 -0.95 18.46 -5.59
C ASN A 26 -0.54 17.01 -5.92
N SER A 27 0.22 16.35 -5.04
CA SER A 27 0.60 14.95 -5.24
C SER A 27 -0.63 14.03 -5.32
N VAL A 28 -0.52 13.02 -6.18
CA VAL A 28 -1.56 12.00 -6.30
C VAL A 28 -1.65 11.24 -4.98
N VAL A 29 -2.85 11.18 -4.42
CA VAL A 29 -3.15 10.39 -3.22
C VAL A 29 -3.39 8.94 -3.61
N TRP A 30 -2.76 8.05 -2.86
CA TRP A 30 -2.89 6.61 -3.00
C TRP A 30 -3.69 6.09 -1.81
N GLU A 31 -4.73 5.30 -2.06
CA GLU A 31 -5.55 4.69 -1.01
C GLU A 31 -5.44 3.18 -1.07
N PHE A 32 -4.79 2.59 -0.07
CA PHE A 32 -4.65 1.14 0.07
C PHE A 32 -5.72 0.59 1.01
N ALA A 33 -6.47 -0.40 0.53
CA ALA A 33 -7.48 -1.11 1.31
C ALA A 33 -6.91 -2.44 1.85
N ASP A 34 -7.47 -2.93 2.95
CA ASP A 34 -7.08 -4.19 3.60
C ASP A 34 -7.37 -5.45 2.76
N ASN A 35 -8.15 -5.31 1.68
CA ASN A 35 -8.50 -6.37 0.74
C ASN A 35 -7.53 -6.48 -0.46
N GLY A 36 -6.40 -5.78 -0.44
CA GLY A 36 -5.41 -5.82 -1.52
C GLY A 36 -5.74 -4.93 -2.72
N LEU A 37 -6.73 -4.03 -2.62
CA LEU A 37 -7.01 -3.01 -3.63
C LEU A 37 -6.26 -1.71 -3.33
N VAL A 38 -5.84 -1.02 -4.39
CA VAL A 38 -5.27 0.33 -4.30
C VAL A 38 -5.99 1.26 -5.27
N LEU A 39 -6.26 2.49 -4.85
CA LEU A 39 -6.75 3.57 -5.71
C LEU A 39 -5.65 4.63 -5.86
N ILE A 40 -5.18 4.86 -7.08
CA ILE A 40 -4.16 5.86 -7.42
C ILE A 40 -4.86 6.97 -8.20
N GLY A 41 -5.18 8.08 -7.53
CA GLY A 41 -6.07 9.09 -8.10
C GLY A 41 -7.44 8.49 -8.45
N SER A 42 -7.75 8.37 -9.74
CA SER A 42 -8.97 7.70 -10.23
C SER A 42 -8.75 6.26 -10.74
N THR A 43 -7.50 5.78 -10.73
CA THR A 43 -7.14 4.46 -11.26
C THR A 43 -7.21 3.40 -10.18
N ARG A 44 -8.04 2.37 -10.38
CA ARG A 44 -8.07 1.19 -9.51
C ARG A 44 -7.01 0.18 -9.91
N GLY A 45 -6.34 -0.38 -8.91
CA GLY A 45 -5.37 -1.45 -9.05
C GLY A 45 -5.45 -2.48 -7.92
N ARG A 46 -4.57 -3.46 -8.00
CA ARG A 46 -4.34 -4.46 -6.95
C ARG A 46 -2.91 -4.34 -6.47
N TYR A 47 -2.69 -4.51 -5.18
CA TYR A 47 -1.35 -4.50 -4.60
C TYR A 47 -1.07 -5.78 -3.83
N ARG A 48 0.20 -6.16 -3.79
CA ARG A 48 0.71 -7.29 -3.00
C ARG A 48 2.08 -6.93 -2.45
N PHE A 49 2.35 -7.38 -1.23
CA PHE A 49 3.68 -7.29 -0.66
C PHE A 49 4.58 -8.35 -1.29
N GLY A 50 5.75 -7.91 -1.71
CA GLY A 50 6.89 -8.78 -2.00
C GLY A 50 7.89 -8.73 -0.87
N ASP A 51 9.06 -9.34 -1.11
CA ASP A 51 10.16 -9.34 -0.14
C ASP A 51 10.80 -7.94 0.00
N ASN A 52 11.41 -7.68 1.15
CA ASN A 52 12.20 -6.48 1.45
C ASN A 52 11.43 -5.15 1.31
N ASP A 53 10.25 -5.02 1.92
CA ASP A 53 9.44 -3.79 1.95
C ASP A 53 9.05 -3.26 0.55
N ARG A 54 8.85 -4.20 -0.38
CA ARG A 54 8.41 -3.87 -1.74
C ARG A 54 6.93 -4.12 -1.89
N VAL A 55 6.25 -3.18 -2.54
CA VAL A 55 4.87 -3.37 -2.98
C VAL A 55 4.83 -3.49 -4.50
N LYS A 56 4.24 -4.57 -4.98
CA LYS A 56 3.91 -4.74 -6.40
C LYS A 56 2.49 -4.21 -6.60
N ILE A 57 2.31 -3.34 -7.59
CA ILE A 57 1.01 -2.79 -7.97
C ILE A 57 0.71 -3.17 -9.41
N GLU A 58 -0.50 -3.68 -9.62
CA GLU A 58 -1.05 -4.05 -10.91
C GLU A 58 -2.23 -3.13 -11.21
N THR A 59 -2.17 -2.42 -12.34
CA THR A 59 -3.23 -1.54 -12.85
C THR A 59 -3.61 -1.97 -14.27
N PRO A 60 -4.71 -1.44 -14.84
CA PRO A 60 -5.04 -1.66 -16.25
C PRO A 60 -3.96 -1.21 -17.23
N PHE A 61 -3.06 -0.30 -16.80
CA PHE A 61 -2.00 0.26 -17.64
C PHE A 61 -0.68 -0.49 -17.53
N GLY A 62 -0.53 -1.38 -16.54
CA GLY A 62 0.70 -2.14 -16.35
C GLY A 62 0.96 -2.50 -14.90
N THR A 63 2.14 -3.09 -14.69
CA THR A 63 2.63 -3.56 -13.40
C THR A 63 3.89 -2.80 -13.01
N SER A 64 3.96 -2.34 -11.76
CA SER A 64 5.10 -1.62 -11.21
C SER A 64 5.44 -2.14 -9.82
N VAL A 65 6.72 -2.06 -9.44
CA VAL A 65 7.21 -2.46 -8.11
C VAL A 65 7.83 -1.24 -7.44
N TYR A 66 7.37 -0.92 -6.24
CA TYR A 66 7.81 0.23 -5.46
C TYR A 66 8.49 -0.25 -4.17
N GLN A 67 9.60 0.38 -3.81
CA GLN A 67 10.14 0.30 -2.46
C GLN A 67 9.29 1.21 -1.58
N VAL A 68 8.76 0.69 -0.48
CA VAL A 68 7.91 1.44 0.43
C VAL A 68 8.69 1.77 1.68
N THR A 69 8.72 3.04 2.08
CA THR A 69 9.21 3.44 3.40
C THR A 69 8.12 4.24 4.06
N ILE A 70 7.35 3.59 4.94
CA ILE A 70 6.30 4.30 5.68
C ILE A 70 6.98 5.07 6.79
N SER A 71 6.80 6.39 6.77
CA SER A 71 7.05 7.25 7.90
C SER A 71 5.74 7.92 8.30
N ARG A 72 5.67 8.45 9.53
CA ARG A 72 4.43 8.87 10.21
C ARG A 72 3.37 9.53 9.32
N ASP A 73 3.80 10.43 8.42
CA ASP A 73 2.91 11.25 7.60
C ASP A 73 3.08 11.03 6.09
N HIS A 74 4.02 10.16 5.65
CA HIS A 74 4.33 9.95 4.24
C HIS A 74 4.77 8.53 3.93
N MET A 75 4.45 8.12 2.70
CA MET A 75 4.94 6.89 2.08
C MET A 75 6.03 7.22 1.07
#